data_AF-A0AAU1UZT1-F1
#
_entry.id   AF-A0AAU1UZT1-F1
#
_cell.length_a   1.000
_cell.length_b   1.000
_cell.length_c   1.000
_cell.angle_alpha   90.00
_cell.angle_beta   90.00
_cell.angle_gamma   90.00
#
_symmetry.space_group_name_H-M   'P 1'
#
loop_
_entity.id
_entity.type
_entity.pdbx_description
1 polymer ?
#
loop_
_entity_poly.entity_id
_entity_poly.type
_entity_poly.pdbx_seq_one_letter_code
_entity_poly.pdbx_strand_id
1 'polypeptide(L)'
;MRNAHHRRIFAAAVTTAAVLLVLTDAPANAQPSSPAATSLSNPDTTELAQLAEGYLQQRADMLTTTRPTVRTAIARVQATSSMTARVQDDLAALPEKGRRYEEVDGGYTRAQVDVKVTDTTVSGQTATLQLTEHTRLYLRFTAQEVEQGAPEYEELSLPHMVKYTQGTDGTWLLSSDKADTEGGPAPTTQVSDADVDAGTYDGGRKADEDEGNKKVDRVSLKFE
;
A
#
# COMPACT_ATOMS: atom_id res chain seq x y z
N MET A 1 62.94 11.19 5.39
CA MET A 1 62.02 10.46 6.29
C MET A 1 61.67 9.14 5.64
N ARG A 2 61.66 8.09 6.45
CA ARG A 2 61.72 6.67 6.12
C ARG A 2 60.33 6.06 5.90
N ASN A 3 60.27 5.10 4.97
CA ASN A 3 59.51 3.83 5.01
C ASN A 3 57.96 3.93 4.92
N ALA A 4 57.23 3.04 4.23
CA ALA A 4 57.56 1.89 3.40
C ALA A 4 56.28 1.42 2.66
N HIS A 5 56.45 0.97 1.42
CA HIS A 5 55.62 -0.06 0.80
C HIS A 5 55.63 -1.32 1.66
N HIS A 6 54.58 -2.14 1.67
CA HIS A 6 54.72 -3.61 1.59
C HIS A 6 53.40 -4.27 1.14
N ARG A 7 53.39 -4.69 -0.14
CA ARG A 7 52.66 -5.89 -0.59
C ARG A 7 53.21 -7.10 0.15
N ARG A 8 52.34 -8.01 0.60
CA ARG A 8 52.75 -9.37 0.97
C ARG A 8 51.84 -10.38 0.26
N ILE A 9 52.45 -11.07 -0.69
CA ILE A 9 52.05 -12.36 -1.23
C ILE A 9 53.01 -13.36 -0.58
N PHE A 10 52.50 -14.37 0.11
CA PHE A 10 53.16 -15.64 0.46
C PHE A 10 52.05 -16.59 0.95
N ALA A 11 52.06 -17.90 0.80
CA ALA A 11 52.75 -18.87 -0.03
C ALA A 11 52.07 -20.21 0.34
N ALA A 12 52.02 -21.15 -0.60
CA ALA A 12 51.56 -22.52 -0.36
C ALA A 12 52.40 -23.21 0.73
N ALA A 13 51.74 -23.95 1.62
CA ALA A 13 52.39 -24.94 2.47
C ALA A 13 51.77 -26.31 2.19
N VAL A 14 52.56 -27.15 1.54
CA VAL A 14 52.36 -28.58 1.37
C VAL A 14 52.71 -29.26 2.69
N THR A 15 51.79 -30.02 3.26
CA THR A 15 52.07 -30.96 4.35
C THR A 15 51.59 -32.35 3.95
N THR A 16 52.56 -33.20 3.61
CA THR A 16 52.44 -34.65 3.54
C THR A 16 52.34 -35.22 4.95
N ALA A 17 51.28 -36.00 5.24
CA ALA A 17 51.23 -36.91 6.37
C ALA A 17 50.57 -38.23 5.94
N ALA A 18 51.23 -39.33 6.28
CA ALA A 18 50.92 -40.68 5.86
C ALA A 18 49.92 -41.38 6.81
N VAL A 19 48.96 -42.07 6.17
CA VAL A 19 48.27 -43.34 6.48
C VAL A 19 48.06 -43.76 7.94
N LEU A 20 46.79 -43.93 8.32
CA LEU A 20 46.30 -45.05 9.12
C LEU A 20 45.05 -45.66 8.43
N LEU A 21 45.18 -46.91 8.00
CA LEU A 21 44.10 -47.76 7.50
C LEU A 21 43.24 -48.22 8.67
N VAL A 22 41.98 -47.78 8.70
CA VAL A 22 40.95 -48.39 9.53
C VAL A 22 39.90 -48.96 8.58
N LEU A 23 39.81 -50.29 8.51
CA LEU A 23 38.67 -50.97 7.92
C LEU A 23 37.46 -50.75 8.82
N THR A 24 36.49 -49.98 8.35
CA THR A 24 35.12 -49.96 8.89
C THR A 24 34.16 -50.13 7.73
N ASP A 25 33.22 -51.05 7.91
CA ASP A 25 32.10 -51.32 7.01
C ASP A 25 31.42 -50.03 6.56
N ALA A 26 31.32 -49.86 5.25
CA ALA A 26 30.64 -48.74 4.62
C ALA A 26 29.15 -49.06 4.43
N PRO A 27 28.23 -48.25 5.00
CA PRO A 27 26.97 -47.97 4.36
C PRO A 27 27.09 -46.64 3.59
N ALA A 28 26.78 -46.74 2.29
CA ALA A 28 26.31 -45.72 1.36
C ALA A 28 26.68 -44.24 1.62
N ASN A 29 27.39 -43.67 0.64
CA ASN A 29 27.50 -42.22 0.39
C ASN A 29 26.19 -41.47 0.71
N ALA A 30 26.16 -40.80 1.87
CA ALA A 30 25.28 -39.67 2.07
C ALA A 30 25.83 -38.52 1.20
N GLN A 31 25.33 -38.44 -0.02
CA GLN A 31 25.48 -37.27 -0.86
C GLN A 31 25.00 -36.06 -0.05
N PRO A 32 25.81 -35.00 0.13
CA PRO A 32 25.31 -33.80 0.79
C PRO A 32 24.11 -33.31 -0.02
N SER A 33 22.93 -33.36 0.59
CA SER A 33 21.71 -32.78 0.04
C SER A 33 22.04 -31.34 -0.30
N SER A 34 22.21 -31.03 -1.59
CA SER A 34 22.17 -29.65 -2.03
C SER A 34 20.89 -29.06 -1.44
N PRO A 35 20.95 -27.90 -0.74
CA PRO A 35 19.72 -27.27 -0.28
C PRO A 35 18.82 -27.16 -1.51
N ALA A 36 17.62 -27.72 -1.42
CA ALA A 36 16.66 -27.70 -2.51
C ALA A 36 16.61 -26.25 -2.99
N ALA A 37 17.06 -26.01 -4.22
CA ALA A 37 16.93 -24.70 -4.82
C ALA A 37 15.43 -24.42 -4.79
N THR A 38 15.01 -23.45 -3.98
CA THR A 38 13.63 -23.01 -3.93
C THR A 38 13.28 -22.68 -5.38
N SER A 39 12.48 -23.54 -6.00
CA SER A 39 12.16 -23.38 -7.41
C SER A 39 11.39 -22.07 -7.52
N LEU A 40 11.91 -21.15 -8.32
CA LEU A 40 11.19 -19.92 -8.66
C LEU A 40 9.89 -20.33 -9.34
N SER A 41 8.78 -20.20 -8.63
CA SER A 41 7.47 -20.45 -9.20
C SER A 41 7.15 -19.29 -10.14
N ASN A 42 6.88 -19.60 -11.41
CA ASN A 42 6.25 -18.61 -12.28
C ASN A 42 4.92 -18.19 -11.62
N PRO A 43 4.67 -16.88 -11.46
CA PRO A 43 3.47 -16.43 -10.78
C PRO A 43 2.23 -16.85 -11.57
N ASP A 44 1.23 -17.39 -10.87
CA ASP A 44 -0.11 -17.42 -11.42
C ASP A 44 -0.60 -15.97 -11.50
N THR A 45 -0.85 -15.48 -12.71
CA THR A 45 -1.32 -14.12 -12.93
C THR A 45 -2.65 -13.87 -12.23
N THR A 46 -3.47 -14.92 -12.07
CA THR A 46 -4.73 -14.86 -11.33
C THR A 46 -4.49 -14.58 -9.85
N GLU A 47 -3.51 -15.25 -9.25
CA GLU A 47 -3.13 -15.04 -7.84
C GLU A 47 -2.62 -13.61 -7.62
N LEU A 48 -1.75 -13.11 -8.50
CA LEU A 48 -1.27 -11.74 -8.43
C LEU A 48 -2.39 -10.70 -8.61
N ALA A 49 -3.33 -10.96 -9.51
CA ALA A 49 -4.51 -10.10 -9.70
C ALA A 49 -5.37 -10.07 -8.42
N GLN A 50 -5.61 -11.22 -7.78
CA GLN A 50 -6.36 -11.31 -6.53
C GLN A 50 -5.65 -10.58 -5.38
N LEU A 51 -4.32 -10.64 -5.32
CA LEU A 51 -3.56 -9.85 -4.34
C LEU A 51 -3.72 -8.34 -4.59
N ALA A 52 -3.71 -7.90 -5.85
CA ALA A 52 -3.94 -6.49 -6.20
C ALA A 52 -5.36 -6.05 -5.83
N GLU A 53 -6.37 -6.84 -6.21
CA GLU A 53 -7.77 -6.58 -5.90
C GLU A 53 -7.99 -6.49 -4.39
N GLY A 54 -7.48 -7.45 -3.61
CA GLY A 54 -7.61 -7.42 -2.16
C GLY A 54 -6.96 -6.19 -1.51
N TYR A 55 -5.80 -5.76 -2.02
CA TYR A 55 -5.15 -4.54 -1.56
C TYR A 55 -5.97 -3.29 -1.89
N LEU A 56 -6.45 -3.15 -3.13
CA LEU A 56 -7.23 -2.00 -3.59
C LEU A 56 -8.61 -1.95 -2.92
N GLN A 57 -9.29 -3.09 -2.79
CA GLN A 57 -10.53 -3.24 -2.03
C GLN A 57 -10.36 -2.73 -0.60
N GLN A 58 -9.25 -3.08 0.04
CA GLN A 58 -9.03 -2.65 1.40
C GLN A 58 -8.82 -1.14 1.53
N ARG A 59 -8.15 -0.51 0.57
CA ARG A 59 -8.06 0.96 0.52
C ARG A 59 -9.45 1.57 0.37
N ALA A 60 -10.26 1.05 -0.55
CA ALA A 60 -11.62 1.53 -0.77
C ALA A 60 -12.51 1.33 0.46
N ASP A 61 -12.38 0.20 1.17
CA ASP A 61 -13.12 -0.08 2.41
C ASP A 61 -12.82 0.95 3.52
N MET A 62 -11.59 1.49 3.59
CA MET A 62 -11.24 2.52 4.59
C MET A 62 -12.02 3.83 4.40
N LEU A 63 -12.57 4.09 3.21
CA LEU A 63 -13.41 5.27 2.95
C LEU A 63 -14.84 5.11 3.48
N THR A 64 -15.28 3.88 3.76
CA THR A 64 -16.67 3.59 4.09
C THR A 64 -17.01 3.88 5.55
N THR A 65 -18.30 4.10 5.81
CA THR A 65 -18.86 4.27 7.17
C THR A 65 -18.71 3.03 8.05
N THR A 66 -18.56 1.84 7.45
CA THR A 66 -18.36 0.55 8.13
C THR A 66 -16.93 0.02 8.04
N ARG A 67 -15.97 0.93 7.80
CA ARG A 67 -14.54 0.64 7.63
C ARG A 67 -13.94 -0.27 8.71
N PRO A 68 -12.99 -1.16 8.34
CA PRO A 68 -12.20 -1.90 9.31
C PRO A 68 -11.25 -0.97 10.09
N THR A 69 -10.70 -1.46 11.20
CA THR A 69 -9.63 -0.74 11.89
C THR A 69 -8.37 -0.70 11.02
N VAL A 70 -7.59 0.39 11.10
CA VAL A 70 -6.32 0.54 10.37
C VAL A 70 -5.39 -0.64 10.62
N ARG A 71 -5.30 -1.13 11.88
CA ARG A 71 -4.50 -2.31 12.23
C ARG A 71 -4.97 -3.57 11.50
N THR A 72 -6.28 -3.80 11.48
CA THR A 72 -6.87 -4.97 10.79
C THR A 72 -6.64 -4.89 9.28
N ALA A 73 -6.75 -3.70 8.71
CA ALA A 73 -6.45 -3.45 7.31
C ALA A 73 -4.97 -3.78 7.02
N ILE A 74 -4.02 -3.10 7.65
CA ILE A 74 -2.58 -3.33 7.40
C ILE A 74 -2.19 -4.81 7.48
N ALA A 75 -2.71 -5.55 8.47
CA ALA A 75 -2.40 -6.96 8.68
C ALA A 75 -2.82 -7.90 7.53
N ARG A 76 -3.71 -7.47 6.65
CA ARG A 76 -4.18 -8.25 5.49
C ARG A 76 -3.38 -7.96 4.22
N VAL A 77 -2.53 -6.93 4.21
CA VAL A 77 -1.71 -6.59 3.04
C VAL A 77 -0.40 -7.36 3.06
N GLN A 78 -0.21 -8.23 2.07
CA GLN A 78 1.04 -8.95 1.86
C GLN A 78 2.02 -8.06 1.09
N ALA A 79 2.86 -7.33 1.81
CA ALA A 79 3.75 -6.32 1.25
C ALA A 79 5.21 -6.49 1.69
N THR A 80 6.15 -5.99 0.89
CA THR A 80 7.54 -5.84 1.31
C THR A 80 7.64 -4.82 2.43
N SER A 81 8.70 -4.85 3.24
CA SER A 81 8.89 -3.91 4.35
C SER A 81 8.81 -2.43 3.92
N SER A 82 9.38 -2.09 2.76
CA SER A 82 9.32 -0.74 2.21
C SER A 82 7.91 -0.33 1.79
N MET A 83 7.14 -1.27 1.24
CA MET A 83 5.76 -1.00 0.82
C MET A 83 4.82 -0.96 2.03
N THR A 84 5.06 -1.75 3.07
CA THR A 84 4.29 -1.73 4.31
C THR A 84 4.24 -0.34 4.94
N ALA A 85 5.35 0.41 4.96
CA ALA A 85 5.35 1.77 5.48
C ALA A 85 4.39 2.69 4.70
N ARG A 86 4.43 2.63 3.36
CA ARG A 86 3.49 3.40 2.51
C ARG A 86 2.04 2.98 2.73
N VAL A 87 1.79 1.69 2.84
CA VAL A 87 0.46 1.14 3.15
C VAL A 87 -0.05 1.62 4.50
N GLN A 88 0.83 1.75 5.50
CA GLN A 88 0.47 2.30 6.81
C GLN A 88 0.03 3.76 6.71
N ASP A 89 0.79 4.59 5.99
CA ASP A 89 0.47 6.00 5.78
C ASP A 89 -0.85 6.17 5.02
N ASP A 90 -1.01 5.45 3.89
CA ASP A 90 -2.22 5.48 3.08
C ASP A 90 -3.46 5.08 3.89
N LEU A 91 -3.40 3.92 4.57
CA LEU A 91 -4.54 3.39 5.32
C LEU A 91 -4.83 4.19 6.60
N ALA A 92 -3.90 5.01 7.07
CA ALA A 92 -4.13 5.96 8.16
C ALA A 92 -4.83 7.24 7.68
N ALA A 93 -4.56 7.69 6.45
CA ALA A 93 -5.16 8.90 5.86
C ALA A 93 -6.59 8.67 5.32
N LEU A 94 -6.84 7.52 4.70
CA LEU A 94 -8.14 7.21 4.06
C LEU A 94 -9.37 7.30 4.99
N PRO A 95 -9.32 6.89 6.27
CA PRO A 95 -10.45 7.06 7.19
C PRO A 95 -10.89 8.50 7.37
N GLU A 96 -9.93 9.41 7.47
CA GLU A 96 -10.18 10.84 7.67
C GLU A 96 -10.75 11.45 6.38
N LYS A 97 -10.24 11.04 5.21
CA LYS A 97 -10.86 11.36 3.93
C LYS A 97 -12.31 10.86 3.84
N GLY A 98 -12.57 9.62 4.27
CA GLY A 98 -13.92 9.04 4.32
C GLY A 98 -14.88 9.81 5.24
N ARG A 99 -14.40 10.32 6.39
CA ARG A 99 -15.22 11.17 7.28
C ARG A 99 -15.59 12.50 6.62
N ARG A 100 -14.68 13.12 5.87
CA ARG A 100 -15.00 14.35 5.13
C ARG A 100 -16.11 14.12 4.11
N TYR A 101 -16.11 13.00 3.39
CA TYR A 101 -17.23 12.64 2.51
C TYR A 101 -18.52 12.42 3.33
N GLU A 102 -18.44 11.71 4.45
CA GLU A 102 -19.57 11.52 5.35
C GLU A 102 -20.23 12.83 5.82
N GLU A 103 -19.42 13.86 6.08
CA GLU A 103 -19.91 15.20 6.47
C GLU A 103 -20.55 15.99 5.33
N VAL A 104 -20.13 15.78 4.08
CA VAL A 104 -20.63 16.52 2.91
C VAL A 104 -21.89 15.89 2.33
N ASP A 105 -21.91 14.56 2.13
CA ASP A 105 -22.97 13.86 1.39
C ASP A 105 -23.47 12.58 2.07
N GLY A 106 -23.07 12.33 3.31
CA GLY A 106 -23.43 11.12 4.06
C GLY A 106 -22.50 9.92 3.78
N GLY A 107 -21.54 10.08 2.86
CA GLY A 107 -20.44 9.17 2.63
C GLY A 107 -20.84 7.83 2.01
N TYR A 108 -19.89 6.89 2.02
CA TYR A 108 -20.06 5.60 1.36
C TYR A 108 -20.41 4.50 2.36
N THR A 109 -21.43 3.70 2.03
CA THR A 109 -21.87 2.57 2.86
C THR A 109 -21.06 1.31 2.62
N ARG A 110 -20.58 1.12 1.38
CA ARG A 110 -19.83 -0.04 0.91
C ARG A 110 -18.92 0.35 -0.24
N ALA A 111 -17.80 -0.32 -0.36
CA ALA A 111 -16.93 -0.27 -1.54
C ALA A 111 -16.91 -1.64 -2.24
N GLN A 112 -16.72 -1.63 -3.54
CA GLN A 112 -16.45 -2.82 -4.35
C GLN A 112 -15.38 -2.48 -5.37
N VAL A 113 -14.34 -3.30 -5.44
CA VAL A 113 -13.25 -3.19 -6.39
C VAL A 113 -13.19 -4.44 -7.23
N ASP A 114 -13.17 -4.25 -8.55
CA ASP A 114 -12.86 -5.28 -9.52
C ASP A 114 -11.57 -4.86 -10.26
N VAL A 115 -10.66 -5.79 -10.53
CA VAL A 115 -9.43 -5.48 -11.31
C VAL A 115 -9.43 -6.17 -12.66
N LYS A 116 -8.96 -5.45 -13.68
CA LYS A 116 -8.74 -5.99 -15.02
C LYS A 116 -7.26 -5.90 -15.37
N VAL A 117 -6.58 -7.04 -15.40
CA VAL A 117 -5.18 -7.10 -15.86
C VAL A 117 -5.13 -6.95 -17.37
N THR A 118 -4.31 -6.01 -17.85
CA THR A 118 -4.11 -5.75 -19.28
C THR A 118 -2.77 -6.28 -19.78
N ASP A 119 -1.76 -6.34 -18.92
CA ASP A 119 -0.43 -6.86 -19.26
C ASP A 119 0.28 -7.40 -18.02
N THR A 120 1.11 -8.43 -18.21
CA THR A 120 1.92 -9.04 -17.16
C THR A 120 3.32 -9.32 -17.69
N THR A 121 4.33 -8.80 -16.99
CA THR A 121 5.73 -9.07 -17.26
C THR A 121 6.38 -9.72 -16.05
N VAL A 122 7.03 -10.87 -16.24
CA VAL A 122 7.77 -11.59 -15.19
C VAL A 122 9.25 -11.64 -15.55
N SER A 123 10.10 -11.25 -14.60
CA SER A 123 11.56 -11.29 -14.75
C SER A 123 12.21 -11.75 -13.45
N GLY A 124 12.62 -13.02 -13.41
CA GLY A 124 13.20 -13.62 -12.22
C GLY A 124 12.21 -13.64 -11.06
N GLN A 125 12.58 -13.00 -9.95
CA GLN A 125 11.75 -12.90 -8.73
C GLN A 125 10.82 -11.67 -8.74
N THR A 126 10.60 -11.04 -9.89
CA THR A 126 9.76 -9.85 -9.99
C THR A 126 8.66 -10.05 -11.01
N ALA A 127 7.43 -9.68 -10.64
CA ALA A 127 6.29 -9.60 -11.54
C ALA A 127 5.77 -8.17 -11.57
N THR A 128 5.48 -7.66 -12.76
CA THR A 128 4.84 -6.35 -12.97
C THR A 128 3.52 -6.58 -13.68
N LEU A 129 2.44 -6.10 -13.09
CA LEU A 129 1.10 -6.11 -13.67
C LEU A 129 0.73 -4.69 -14.08
N GLN A 130 0.25 -4.55 -15.31
CA GLN A 130 -0.56 -3.41 -15.70
C GLN A 130 -2.01 -3.82 -15.56
N LEU A 131 -2.77 -3.06 -14.78
CA LEU A 131 -4.18 -3.35 -14.54
C LEU A 131 -5.01 -2.08 -14.50
N THR A 132 -6.33 -2.24 -14.61
CA THR A 132 -7.30 -1.18 -14.35
C THR A 132 -8.10 -1.56 -13.11
N GLU A 133 -8.08 -0.70 -12.10
CA GLU A 133 -9.01 -0.70 -10.96
C GLU A 133 -10.37 -0.20 -11.45
N HIS A 134 -11.43 -0.94 -11.17
CA HIS A 134 -12.81 -0.48 -11.30
C HIS A 134 -13.45 -0.47 -9.92
N THR A 135 -13.73 0.72 -9.39
CA THR A 135 -14.24 0.86 -8.03
C THR A 135 -15.62 1.48 -8.03
N ARG A 136 -16.54 0.82 -7.31
CA ARG A 136 -17.87 1.34 -6.98
C ARG A 136 -17.94 1.68 -5.50
N LEU A 137 -18.26 2.93 -5.20
CA LEU A 137 -18.50 3.41 -3.85
C LEU A 137 -19.99 3.71 -3.69
N TYR A 138 -20.67 2.89 -2.87
CA TYR A 138 -22.13 2.91 -2.75
C TYR A 138 -22.58 4.04 -1.84
N LEU A 139 -23.43 4.90 -2.37
CA LEU A 139 -23.96 6.07 -1.68
C LEU A 139 -25.07 5.67 -0.71
N ARG A 140 -25.41 6.56 0.22
CA ARG A 140 -26.41 6.32 1.26
C ARG A 140 -27.83 6.71 0.82
N PHE A 141 -28.25 6.30 -0.38
CA PHE A 141 -29.62 6.48 -0.85
C PHE A 141 -30.48 5.25 -0.53
N THR A 142 -31.75 5.49 -0.22
CA THR A 142 -32.75 4.43 -0.12
C THR A 142 -33.09 3.88 -1.50
N ALA A 143 -33.62 2.65 -1.55
CA ALA A 143 -34.08 2.06 -2.81
C ALA A 143 -35.11 2.94 -3.54
N GLN A 144 -35.99 3.61 -2.79
CA GLN A 144 -36.98 4.54 -3.36
C GLN A 144 -36.32 5.76 -4.01
N GLU A 145 -35.27 6.33 -3.40
CA GLU A 145 -34.55 7.46 -3.97
C GLU A 145 -33.79 7.05 -5.24
N VAL A 146 -33.19 5.85 -5.26
CA VAL A 146 -32.56 5.29 -6.46
C VAL A 146 -33.58 5.06 -7.58
N GLU A 147 -34.76 4.52 -7.27
CA GLU A 147 -35.86 4.39 -8.22
C GLU A 147 -36.35 5.74 -8.77
N GLN A 148 -36.20 6.81 -7.97
CA GLN A 148 -36.50 8.19 -8.36
C GLN A 148 -35.35 8.88 -9.11
N GLY A 149 -34.23 8.19 -9.33
CA GLY A 149 -33.10 8.66 -10.14
C GLY A 149 -31.87 9.09 -9.36
N ALA A 150 -31.80 8.87 -8.04
CA ALA A 150 -30.56 9.06 -7.30
C ALA A 150 -29.50 8.02 -7.75
N PRO A 151 -28.22 8.41 -7.87
CA PRO A 151 -27.17 7.46 -8.23
C PRO A 151 -26.95 6.44 -7.09
N GLU A 152 -26.87 5.16 -7.42
CA GLU A 152 -26.61 4.10 -6.43
C GLU A 152 -25.16 4.11 -5.94
N TYR A 153 -24.22 4.44 -6.83
CA TYR A 153 -22.79 4.47 -6.54
C TYR A 153 -22.07 5.52 -7.38
N GLU A 154 -20.95 6.00 -6.85
CA GLU A 154 -19.88 6.60 -7.65
C GLU A 154 -19.04 5.48 -8.27
N GLU A 155 -18.67 5.62 -9.54
CA GLU A 155 -17.80 4.67 -10.24
C GLU A 155 -16.54 5.38 -10.74
N LEU A 156 -15.39 4.76 -10.49
CA LEU A 156 -14.10 5.20 -11.02
C LEU A 156 -13.40 4.05 -11.74
N SER A 157 -12.60 4.39 -12.74
CA SER A 157 -11.73 3.46 -13.45
C SER A 157 -10.32 4.04 -13.50
N LEU A 158 -9.35 3.37 -12.89
CA LEU A 158 -8.01 3.91 -12.69
C LEU A 158 -6.94 2.92 -13.15
N PRO A 159 -6.05 3.29 -14.08
CA PRO A 159 -4.93 2.43 -14.45
C PRO A 159 -3.86 2.37 -13.35
N HIS A 160 -3.29 1.19 -13.13
CA HIS A 160 -2.21 0.95 -12.18
C HIS A 160 -1.05 0.17 -12.80
N MET A 161 0.15 0.46 -12.32
CA MET A 161 1.32 -0.40 -12.46
C MET A 161 1.67 -0.99 -11.09
N VAL A 162 1.36 -2.27 -10.90
CA VAL A 162 1.60 -3.00 -9.65
C VAL A 162 2.82 -3.90 -9.80
N LYS A 163 3.68 -3.93 -8.79
CA LYS A 163 4.88 -4.80 -8.78
C LYS A 163 4.91 -5.70 -7.57
N TYR A 164 5.24 -6.96 -7.81
CA TYR A 164 5.47 -7.97 -6.79
C TYR A 164 6.92 -8.43 -6.80
N THR A 165 7.44 -8.74 -5.62
CA THR A 165 8.73 -9.42 -5.45
C THR A 165 8.49 -10.74 -4.73
N GLN A 166 9.08 -11.81 -5.23
CA GLN A 166 9.00 -13.13 -4.60
C GLN A 166 9.98 -13.21 -3.44
N GLY A 167 9.48 -13.58 -2.26
CA GLY A 167 10.29 -13.88 -1.08
C GLY A 167 11.10 -15.16 -1.24
N THR A 168 12.04 -15.37 -0.32
CA THR A 168 12.87 -16.60 -0.29
C THR A 168 12.07 -17.88 -0.02
N ASP A 169 10.86 -17.73 0.51
CA ASP A 169 9.86 -18.76 0.76
C ASP A 169 8.93 -19.02 -0.45
N GLY A 170 9.09 -18.25 -1.53
CA GLY A 170 8.25 -18.35 -2.73
C GLY A 170 7.00 -17.46 -2.71
N THR A 171 6.73 -16.75 -1.61
CA THR A 171 5.55 -15.89 -1.44
C THR A 171 5.70 -14.60 -2.24
N TRP A 172 4.65 -14.19 -2.96
CA TRP A 172 4.65 -12.91 -3.67
C TRP A 172 4.23 -11.76 -2.75
N LEU A 173 5.08 -10.75 -2.63
CA LEU A 173 4.86 -9.58 -1.79
C LEU A 173 4.70 -8.33 -2.66
N LEU A 174 3.65 -7.56 -2.39
CA LEU A 174 3.45 -6.24 -3.01
C LEU A 174 4.64 -5.35 -2.68
N SER A 175 5.32 -4.90 -3.72
CA SER A 175 6.56 -4.10 -3.61
C SER A 175 6.38 -2.67 -4.11
N SER A 176 5.39 -2.43 -4.97
CA SER A 176 5.01 -1.11 -5.46
C SER A 176 3.59 -1.15 -5.99
N ASP A 177 2.87 -0.06 -5.79
CA ASP A 177 1.67 0.30 -6.54
C ASP A 177 1.82 1.74 -7.02
N LYS A 178 1.40 2.01 -8.26
CA LYS A 178 1.37 3.35 -8.83
C LYS A 178 0.13 3.48 -9.71
N ALA A 179 -0.82 4.27 -9.22
CA ALA A 179 -1.95 4.75 -10.02
C ALA A 179 -1.49 5.79 -11.06
N ASP A 180 -2.11 5.77 -12.23
CA ASP A 180 -1.99 6.82 -13.25
C ASP A 180 -3.17 7.79 -13.14
N THR A 181 -2.94 8.98 -12.58
CA THR A 181 -4.00 9.94 -12.25
C THR A 181 -4.18 11.06 -13.28
N GLU A 182 -3.53 10.97 -14.45
CA GLU A 182 -3.61 11.91 -15.58
C GLU A 182 -3.41 13.42 -15.25
N GLY A 183 -2.96 13.76 -14.03
CA GLY A 183 -2.75 15.14 -13.58
C GLY A 183 -4.01 15.90 -13.16
N GLY A 184 -5.15 15.22 -12.99
CA GLY A 184 -6.37 15.80 -12.42
C GLY A 184 -6.40 15.80 -10.88
N PRO A 185 -7.52 16.22 -10.25
CA PRO A 185 -7.73 15.98 -8.83
C PRO A 185 -7.51 14.50 -8.49
N ALA A 186 -6.91 14.23 -7.34
CA ALA A 186 -6.68 12.86 -6.91
C ALA A 186 -8.01 12.10 -6.85
N PRO A 187 -8.13 10.91 -7.48
CA PRO A 187 -9.33 10.10 -7.39
C PRO A 187 -9.72 9.81 -5.94
N THR A 188 -11.00 9.55 -5.69
CA THR A 188 -11.57 9.34 -4.34
C THR A 188 -10.77 8.30 -3.53
N THR A 189 -10.35 7.21 -4.16
CA THR A 189 -9.55 6.12 -3.55
C THR A 189 -8.06 6.40 -3.38
N GLN A 190 -7.54 7.52 -3.88
CA GLN A 190 -6.12 7.88 -3.80
C GLN A 190 -5.86 8.89 -2.69
N VAL A 191 -4.72 8.73 -2.00
CA VAL A 191 -4.25 9.67 -0.99
C VAL A 191 -3.38 10.71 -1.67
N SER A 192 -3.69 11.99 -1.45
CA SER A 192 -2.88 13.13 -1.87
C SER A 192 -2.12 13.73 -0.68
N ASP A 193 -1.10 14.55 -0.95
CA ASP A 193 -0.35 15.23 0.12
C ASP A 193 -1.26 16.03 1.06
N ALA A 194 -2.32 16.66 0.53
CA ALA A 194 -3.31 17.39 1.31
C ALA A 194 -4.09 16.49 2.29
N ASP A 195 -4.29 15.21 1.95
CA ASP A 195 -4.99 14.26 2.81
C ASP A 195 -4.12 13.83 4.00
N VAL A 196 -2.79 13.82 3.83
CA VAL A 196 -1.82 13.49 4.88
C VAL A 196 -1.69 14.65 5.88
N ASP A 197 -1.60 15.88 5.39
CA ASP A 197 -1.47 17.08 6.22
C ASP A 197 -2.73 17.36 7.05
N ALA A 198 -3.93 17.09 6.50
CA ALA A 198 -5.20 17.25 7.21
C ALA A 198 -5.29 16.35 8.46
N GLY A 199 -4.63 15.19 8.48
CA GLY A 199 -4.56 14.31 9.66
C GLY A 199 -3.67 14.84 10.79
N THR A 200 -2.89 15.89 10.55
CA THR A 200 -1.96 16.51 11.52
C THR A 200 -2.50 17.81 12.10
N TYR A 201 -3.65 18.30 11.63
CA TYR A 201 -4.33 19.44 12.23
C TYR A 201 -5.07 19.01 13.51
N ASP A 202 -4.31 18.95 14.61
CA ASP A 202 -4.83 19.15 15.96
C ASP A 202 -5.56 20.50 15.99
N GLY A 203 -6.89 20.45 16.10
CA GLY A 203 -7.80 21.58 16.10
C GLY A 203 -7.52 22.51 17.28
N GLY A 204 -6.53 23.39 17.10
CA GLY A 204 -6.06 24.33 18.11
C GLY A 204 -5.95 25.75 17.57
N ARG A 205 -6.94 26.27 16.83
CA ARG A 205 -7.16 27.72 16.79
C ARG A 205 -8.30 28.05 17.75
N LYS A 206 -7.91 28.48 18.95
CA LYS A 206 -8.77 29.25 19.82
C LYS A 206 -9.30 30.44 19.02
N ALA A 207 -10.61 30.64 19.07
CA ALA A 207 -11.19 31.93 18.77
C ALA A 207 -10.70 32.90 19.84
N ASP A 208 -9.71 33.71 19.50
CA ASP A 208 -9.40 34.92 20.26
C ASP A 208 -10.46 35.97 19.88
N GLU A 209 -11.63 35.89 20.52
CA GLU A 209 -12.55 37.02 20.62
C GLU A 209 -12.76 37.34 22.09
N ASP A 210 -11.73 37.97 22.68
CA ASP A 210 -11.85 38.68 23.94
C ASP A 210 -12.46 40.07 23.71
N GLU A 211 -13.27 40.45 24.68
CA GLU A 211 -14.27 41.50 24.69
C GLU A 211 -13.67 42.90 24.58
N GLY A 212 -14.19 43.68 23.63
CA GLY A 212 -13.98 45.12 23.53
C GLY A 212 -15.27 45.90 23.76
N ASN A 213 -15.83 45.86 24.96
CA ASN A 213 -16.92 46.73 25.40
C ASN A 213 -16.51 48.22 25.26
N LYS A 214 -17.06 48.93 24.28
CA LYS A 214 -17.24 50.40 24.35
C LYS A 214 -18.64 50.79 23.91
N LYS A 215 -19.38 51.25 24.91
CA LYS A 215 -20.68 51.90 24.84
C LYS A 215 -20.68 53.17 23.98
N VAL A 216 -21.71 53.23 23.13
CA VAL A 216 -22.50 54.36 22.58
C VAL A 216 -21.80 55.61 22.04
N ASP A 217 -22.10 55.95 20.78
CA ASP A 217 -22.94 57.12 20.56
C ASP A 217 -23.82 57.06 19.31
N ARG A 218 -24.96 57.72 19.45
CA ARG A 218 -26.17 57.70 18.64
C ARG A 218 -26.09 58.67 17.45
N VAL A 219 -26.30 58.21 16.21
CA VAL A 219 -26.77 59.07 15.12
C VAL A 219 -27.78 58.32 14.25
N SER A 220 -29.00 58.84 14.21
CA SER A 220 -30.08 58.44 13.31
C SER A 220 -29.75 58.85 11.87
N LEU A 221 -29.92 57.93 10.91
CA LEU A 221 -30.02 58.27 9.50
C LEU A 221 -31.36 57.76 8.97
N LYS A 222 -32.23 58.72 8.62
CA LYS A 222 -33.43 58.53 7.82
C LYS A 222 -33.00 58.25 6.37
N PHE A 223 -33.65 57.31 5.71
CA PHE A 223 -33.65 57.21 4.26
C PHE A 223 -35.01 57.72 3.75
N GLU A 224 -34.95 58.61 2.76
CA GLU A 224 -36.07 59.06 1.93
C GLU A 224 -36.61 57.92 1.05
#